data_AF-A0A350MPP5-F1
#
_entry.id   AF-A0A350MPP5-F1
#
_cell.length_a   1.000
_cell.length_b   1.000
_cell.length_c   1.000
_cell.angle_alpha   90.00
_cell.angle_beta   90.00
_cell.angle_gamma   90.00
#
_symmetry.space_group_name_H-M   'P 1'
#
loop_
_entity.id
_entity.type
_entity.pdbx_description
1 polymer ?
#
loop_
_entity_poly.entity_id
_entity_poly.type
_entity_poly.pdbx_seq_one_letter_code
_entity_poly.pdbx_strand_id
1 'polypeptide(L)'
;LFLTTIFPDQTAYRDTLECILASPEGQWLGKRTGTVFESRFLIKHNVLFPRSGRYVFKIAHAMREAEINGITEVGIKIAKPQNR
;
A
#
# COMPACT_ATOMS: atom_id res chain seq x y z
N LEU A 1 -5.99 -4.98 1.35
CA LEU A 1 -5.23 -4.91 0.07
C LEU A 1 -4.32 -6.14 -0.04
N PHE A 2 -4.06 -6.60 -1.26
CA PHE A 2 -3.01 -7.56 -1.55
C PHE A 2 -1.82 -6.85 -2.20
N LEU A 3 -0.63 -7.04 -1.63
CA LEU A 3 0.62 -6.56 -2.21
C LEU A 3 1.41 -7.77 -2.70
N THR A 4 1.65 -7.84 -4.01
CA THR A 4 2.49 -8.88 -4.61
C THR A 4 3.82 -8.27 -5.02
N THR A 5 4.91 -8.79 -4.47
CA THR A 5 6.28 -8.43 -4.85
C THR A 5 6.83 -9.52 -5.74
N ILE A 6 7.22 -9.16 -6.97
CA ILE A 6 7.96 -10.02 -7.89
C ILE A 6 9.43 -9.62 -7.78
N PHE A 7 10.25 -10.58 -7.39
CA PHE A 7 11.69 -10.43 -7.21
C PHE A 7 12.42 -10.50 -8.57
N PRO A 8 13.69 -10.05 -8.64
CA PRO A 8 14.47 -10.12 -9.88
C PRO A 8 14.58 -11.53 -10.49
N ASP A 9 14.49 -12.59 -9.68
CA ASP A 9 14.54 -13.99 -10.10
C ASP A 9 13.18 -14.58 -10.51
N GLN A 10 12.17 -13.73 -10.69
CA GLN A 10 10.79 -14.10 -11.02
C GLN A 10 10.03 -14.84 -9.91
N THR A 11 10.61 -15.02 -8.72
CA THR A 11 9.81 -15.48 -7.57
C THR A 11 8.83 -14.40 -7.14
N ALA A 12 7.69 -14.83 -6.58
CA ALA A 12 6.65 -13.92 -6.13
C ALA A 12 6.33 -14.18 -4.65
N TYR A 13 6.18 -13.10 -3.90
CA TYR A 13 5.68 -13.11 -2.53
C TYR A 13 4.45 -12.22 -2.42
N ARG A 14 3.40 -12.72 -1.77
CA ARG A 14 2.17 -11.97 -1.54
C ARG A 14 1.98 -11.70 -0.06
N ASP A 15 1.73 -10.44 0.25
CA ASP A 15 1.39 -9.94 1.58
C ASP A 15 -0.05 -9.42 1.58
N THR A 16 -0.69 -9.44 2.76
CA THR A 16 -2.04 -8.92 2.95
C THR A 16 -1.98 -7.74 3.91
N LEU A 17 -2.43 -6.59 3.45
CA LEU A 17 -2.38 -5.33 4.19
C LEU A 17 -3.78 -4.90 4.57
N GLU A 18 -4.01 -4.65 5.85
CA GLU A 18 -5.21 -3.99 6.32
C GLU A 18 -5.03 -2.46 6.24
N CYS A 19 -6.03 -1.77 5.68
CA CYS A 19 -6.02 -0.33 5.53
C CYS A 19 -7.38 0.20 5.96
N ILE A 20 -7.47 0.65 7.21
CA ILE A 20 -8.70 1.22 7.76
C ILE A 20 -8.82 2.66 7.29
N LEU A 21 -9.77 2.93 6.39
CA LEU A 21 -9.95 4.24 5.76
C LEU A 21 -11.08 5.06 6.36
N ALA A 22 -12.00 4.43 7.10
CA ALA A 22 -13.13 5.09 7.74
C ALA A 22 -13.44 4.45 9.10
N SER A 23 -14.06 5.22 10.00
CA SER A 23 -14.60 4.71 11.25
C SER A 23 -15.83 3.82 11.01
N PRO A 24 -16.26 3.01 12.01
CA PRO A 24 -17.50 2.24 11.92
C PRO A 24 -18.75 3.10 11.64
N GLU A 25 -18.73 4.36 12.03
CA GLU A 25 -19.79 5.36 11.80
C GLU A 25 -19.72 6.01 10.40
N GLY A 26 -18.74 5.62 9.58
CA GLY A 26 -18.59 6.08 8.19
C GLY A 26 -17.76 7.35 8.01
N GLN A 27 -17.07 7.83 9.05
CA GLN A 27 -16.22 9.02 8.94
C GLN A 27 -14.85 8.66 8.35
N TRP A 28 -14.44 9.33 7.26
CA TRP A 28 -13.12 9.13 6.67
C TRP A 28 -11.98 9.50 7.63
N LEU A 29 -10.98 8.62 7.71
CA LEU A 29 -9.78 8.77 8.52
C LEU A 29 -8.61 9.30 7.67
N GLY A 30 -7.64 9.93 8.34
CA GLY A 30 -6.41 10.42 7.71
C GLY A 30 -6.31 11.95 7.70
N LYS A 31 -5.31 12.46 6.99
CA LYS A 31 -5.09 13.91 6.87
C LYS A 31 -6.01 14.47 5.80
N ARG A 32 -6.83 15.45 6.17
CA ARG A 32 -7.74 16.13 5.25
C ARG A 32 -7.07 17.33 4.57
N THR A 33 -7.21 17.42 3.26
CA THR A 33 -6.88 18.60 2.45
C THR A 33 -8.07 18.91 1.55
N GLY A 34 -8.82 19.97 1.87
CA GLY A 34 -10.08 20.27 1.17
C GLY A 34 -11.12 19.16 1.35
N THR A 35 -11.49 18.49 0.26
CA THR A 35 -12.42 17.34 0.23
C THR A 35 -11.70 15.99 0.19
N VAL A 36 -10.38 15.97 0.07
CA VAL A 36 -9.57 14.74 -0.05
C VAL A 36 -9.06 14.32 1.32
N PHE A 37 -9.09 13.02 1.59
CA PHE A 37 -8.51 12.38 2.76
C PHE A 37 -7.31 11.53 2.34
N GLU A 38 -6.15 11.81 2.92
CA GLU A 38 -4.92 11.06 2.67
C GLU A 38 -4.58 10.18 3.88
N SER A 39 -4.42 8.88 3.64
CA SER A 39 -3.95 7.91 4.62
C SER A 39 -2.64 7.27 4.18
N ARG A 40 -1.70 7.09 5.13
CA ARG A 40 -0.41 6.43 4.89
C ARG A 40 -0.24 5.29 5.87
N PHE A 41 0.02 4.10 5.33
CA PHE A 41 0.22 2.89 6.11
C PHE A 41 1.66 2.42 5.95
N LEU A 42 2.32 2.14 7.07
CA LEU A 42 3.66 1.55 7.05
C LEU A 42 3.53 0.08 6.64
N ILE A 43 4.09 -0.27 5.48
CA ILE A 43 4.06 -1.65 4.97
C ILE A 43 5.16 -2.47 5.64
N LYS A 44 6.42 -2.03 5.50
CA LYS A 44 7.60 -2.66 6.13
C LYS A 44 8.65 -1.60 6.45
N HIS A 45 9.40 -1.82 7.52
CA HIS A 45 10.57 -1.03 7.91
C HIS A 45 11.85 -1.88 7.75
N ASN A 46 13.00 -1.24 7.55
CA ASN A 46 14.31 -1.90 7.38
C ASN A 46 14.30 -3.02 6.32
N VAL A 47 13.62 -2.78 5.20
CA VAL A 47 13.55 -3.75 4.10
C VAL A 47 14.92 -3.89 3.45
N LEU A 48 15.41 -5.13 3.40
CA LEU A 48 16.56 -5.50 2.58
C LEU A 48 16.11 -5.90 1.19
N PHE A 49 16.82 -5.44 0.17
CA PHE A 49 16.68 -5.89 -1.20
C PHE A 49 17.83 -6.87 -1.49
N PRO A 50 17.66 -8.19 -1.24
CA PRO A 50 18.76 -9.14 -1.21
C PRO A 50 19.36 -9.44 -2.59
N ARG A 51 18.72 -9.00 -3.67
CA ARG A 51 19.13 -9.30 -5.04
C ARG A 51 19.18 -8.02 -5.85
N SER A 52 20.21 -7.89 -6.67
CA SER A 52 20.28 -6.80 -7.64
C SER A 52 19.33 -7.07 -8.80
N GLY A 53 18.61 -6.05 -9.25
CA GLY A 53 17.76 -6.14 -10.42
C GLY A 53 16.39 -5.48 -10.24
N ARG A 54 15.48 -5.79 -11.16
CA ARG A 54 14.15 -5.17 -11.23
C ARG A 54 13.17 -5.89 -10.31
N TYR A 55 12.62 -5.14 -9.36
CA TYR A 55 11.48 -5.54 -8.55
C TYR A 55 10.19 -4.99 -9.16
N VAL A 56 9.11 -5.76 -9.11
CA VAL A 56 7.78 -5.30 -9.55
C VAL A 56 6.79 -5.45 -8.40
N PHE A 57 6.12 -4.36 -8.04
CA PHE A 57 5.07 -4.35 -7.03
C PHE A 57 3.71 -4.28 -7.71
N LYS A 58 2.82 -5.21 -7.37
CA LYS A 58 1.42 -5.20 -7.83
C LYS A 58 0.52 -5.04 -6.62
N ILE A 59 -0.36 -4.05 -6.66
CA ILE A 59 -1.33 -3.76 -5.60
C ILE A 59 -2.72 -4.12 -6.14
N ALA A 60 -3.50 -4.84 -5.34
CA ALA A 60 -4.90 -5.14 -5.62
C ALA A 60 -5.75 -4.90 -4.37
N HIS A 61 -6.99 -4.45 -4.54
CA HIS A 61 -7.95 -4.47 -3.43
C HIS A 61 -8.43 -5.89 -3.16
N ALA A 62 -8.80 -6.15 -1.91
CA ALA A 62 -9.25 -7.45 -1.43
C ALA A 62 -10.76 -7.42 -1.11
N MET A 63 -11.51 -6.63 -1.88
CA MET A 63 -12.96 -6.48 -1.72
C MET A 63 -13.70 -7.28 -2.79
N ARG A 64 -14.97 -7.62 -2.52
CA ARG A 64 -15.82 -8.35 -3.47
C ARG A 64 -16.22 -7.50 -4.67
N GLU A 65 -16.45 -6.21 -4.46
CA GLU A 65 -16.75 -5.25 -5.51
C GLU A 65 -15.55 -5.07 -6.44
N ALA A 66 -15.81 -5.03 -7.75
CA ALA A 66 -14.77 -4.87 -8.76
C ALA A 66 -14.20 -3.46 -8.83
N GLU A 67 -15.00 -2.46 -8.45
CA GLU A 67 -14.62 -1.04 -8.42
C GLU A 67 -15.00 -0.48 -7.05
N ILE A 68 -14.09 0.29 -6.45
CA ILE A 68 -14.31 0.91 -5.14
C ILE A 68 -14.52 2.41 -5.35
N ASN A 69 -15.76 2.85 -5.17
CA ASN A 69 -16.11 4.26 -5.25
C ASN A 69 -15.47 5.06 -4.10
N GLY A 70 -15.09 6.32 -4.38
CA GLY A 70 -14.52 7.23 -3.39
C GLY A 70 -13.02 7.10 -3.16
N ILE A 71 -12.34 6.14 -3.81
CA ILE A 71 -10.88 6.06 -3.84
C ILE A 71 -10.39 6.68 -5.15
N THR A 72 -9.72 7.83 -5.04
CA THR A 72 -9.20 8.55 -6.21
C THR A 72 -7.83 8.04 -6.64
N GLU A 73 -6.95 7.74 -5.68
CA GLU A 73 -5.55 7.38 -5.95
C GLU A 73 -5.03 6.33 -4.97
N VAL A 74 -4.15 5.46 -5.45
CA VAL A 74 -3.41 4.47 -4.65
C VAL A 74 -1.97 4.46 -5.13
N GLY A 75 -1.02 4.50 -4.19
CA GLY A 75 0.40 4.51 -4.50
C GLY A 75 1.23 3.79 -3.44
N ILE A 76 2.48 3.46 -3.82
CA ILE A 76 3.49 2.92 -2.91
C ILE A 76 4.65 3.91 -2.82
N LYS A 77 5.10 4.18 -1.60
CA LYS A 77 6.28 5.02 -1.34
C LYS A 77 7.41 4.14 -0.83
N ILE A 78 8.53 4.16 -1.53
CA ILE A 78 9.79 3.52 -1.10
C ILE A 78 10.76 4.66 -0.77
N ALA A 79 11.33 4.62 0.43
CA ALA A 79 12.28 5.62 0.88
C ALA A 79 13.47 4.92 1.56
N LYS A 80 14.65 5.55 1.49
CA LYS A 80 15.79 5.11 2.30
C LYS A 80 15.41 5.23 3.79
N PRO A 81 15.91 4.33 4.65
CA PRO A 81 15.71 4.46 6.08
C PRO A 81 16.24 5.82 6.52
N GLN A 82 15.42 6.57 7.26
CA GLN A 82 15.89 7.77 7.94
C GLN A 82 16.58 7.31 9.22
N ASN A 83 17.91 7.31 9.22
CA ASN A 83 18.66 7.28 10.46
C ASN A 83 18.35 8.58 11.20
N ARG A 84 17.65 8.50 12.33
CA ARG A 84 17.69 9.55 13.36
C ARG A 84 18.84 9.25 14.30
#